data_AF-A0A2R6HTD2-F1
#
_entry.id   AF-A0A2R6HTD2-F1
#
_cell.length_a   1.000
_cell.length_b   1.000
_cell.length_c   1.000
_cell.angle_alpha   90.00
_cell.angle_beta   90.00
_cell.angle_gamma   90.00
#
_symmetry.space_group_name_H-M   'P 1'
#
loop_
_entity.id
_entity.type
_entity.pdbx_description
1 polymer ?
#
loop_
_entity_poly.entity_id
_entity_poly.type
_entity_poly.pdbx_seq_one_letter_code
_entity_poly.pdbx_strand_id
1 'polypeptide(L)'
;MTDDQSVDRTDERDRDVVVPLRVYKTITVFSTLFSVVSVVGGFILIDWATNRATLPASQVDPVGALAGIGLILFGAAVYAFATRFRTEEMGKSKDDADEASGNG
;
A
#
# COMPACT_ATOMS: atom_id res chain seq x y z
N MET A 1 -22.59 -9.21 23.80
CA MET A 1 -21.68 -9.90 22.86
C MET A 1 -21.03 -8.82 21.99
N THR A 2 -19.94 -8.21 22.47
CA THR A 2 -18.96 -7.38 21.72
C THR A 2 -17.98 -6.75 22.72
N ASP A 3 -16.90 -7.46 23.07
CA ASP A 3 -15.75 -6.93 23.84
C ASP A 3 -14.40 -7.39 23.24
N ASP A 4 -14.39 -7.74 21.94
CA ASP A 4 -13.22 -8.36 21.27
C ASP A 4 -12.50 -7.42 20.29
N GLN A 5 -12.88 -6.13 20.21
CA GLN A 5 -12.32 -5.18 19.22
C GLN A 5 -11.27 -4.19 19.77
N SER A 6 -10.93 -4.28 21.06
CA SER A 6 -9.93 -3.38 21.69
C SER A 6 -8.51 -3.90 21.53
N VAL A 7 -8.31 -5.22 21.48
CA VAL A 7 -6.97 -5.83 21.44
C VAL A 7 -6.32 -5.70 20.05
N ASP A 8 -7.09 -5.80 18.96
CA ASP A 8 -6.57 -5.79 17.58
C ASP A 8 -6.06 -4.40 17.11
N ARG A 9 -6.70 -3.32 17.55
CA ARG A 9 -6.35 -1.94 17.11
C ARG A 9 -5.03 -1.40 17.66
N THR A 10 -4.47 -2.05 18.68
CA THR A 10 -3.22 -1.60 19.31
C THR A 10 -2.01 -2.21 18.58
N ASP A 11 -2.15 -3.46 18.10
CA ASP A 11 -1.16 -4.20 17.30
C ASP A 11 -0.98 -3.63 15.87
N GLU A 12 -1.98 -2.93 15.34
CA GLU A 12 -1.87 -2.25 14.03
C GLU A 12 -1.06 -0.96 14.10
N ARG A 13 -1.19 -0.17 15.19
CA ARG A 13 -0.45 1.09 15.36
C ARG A 13 1.03 0.88 15.68
N ASP A 14 1.37 -0.26 16.27
CA ASP A 14 2.76 -0.58 16.65
C ASP A 14 3.66 -0.83 15.42
N ARG A 15 3.06 -1.01 14.24
CA ARG A 15 3.77 -1.21 12.97
C ARG A 15 3.86 0.06 12.12
N ASP A 16 3.31 1.18 12.57
CA ASP A 16 3.38 2.44 11.84
C ASP A 16 4.73 3.13 12.05
N VAL A 17 5.34 3.57 10.95
CA VAL A 17 6.64 4.24 10.95
C VAL A 17 6.44 5.74 10.79
N VAL A 18 6.84 6.50 11.80
CA VAL A 18 6.72 7.96 11.81
C VAL A 18 7.86 8.59 11.01
N VAL A 19 7.53 9.40 10.00
CA VAL A 19 8.49 10.06 9.10
C VAL A 19 8.17 11.56 8.91
N PRO A 20 9.18 12.38 8.58
CA PRO A 20 8.96 13.79 8.24
C PRO A 20 8.03 13.99 7.03
N LEU A 21 7.27 15.09 7.01
CA LEU A 21 6.22 15.36 6.01
C LEU A 21 6.70 15.27 4.54
N ARG A 22 7.90 15.78 4.24
CA ARG A 22 8.48 15.71 2.89
C ARG A 22 8.76 14.27 2.45
N VAL A 23 9.24 13.45 3.38
CA VAL A 23 9.56 12.04 3.15
C VAL A 23 8.27 11.25 2.96
N TYR A 24 7.27 11.47 3.82
CA TYR A 24 5.93 10.87 3.67
C TYR A 24 5.39 11.07 2.24
N LYS A 25 5.31 12.34 1.79
CA LYS A 25 4.77 12.67 0.46
C LYS A 25 5.56 12.00 -0.66
N THR A 26 6.88 11.99 -0.54
CA THR A 26 7.77 11.35 -1.52
C THR A 26 7.48 9.85 -1.58
N ILE A 27 7.51 9.15 -0.45
CA ILE A 27 7.26 7.71 -0.40
C ILE A 27 5.87 7.39 -0.95
N THR A 28 4.81 8.07 -0.50
CA THR A 28 3.45 7.81 -0.97
C THR A 28 3.33 7.99 -2.48
N VAL A 29 3.86 9.08 -3.05
CA VAL A 29 3.76 9.34 -4.49
C VAL A 29 4.58 8.35 -5.31
N PHE A 30 5.85 8.13 -4.94
CA PHE A 30 6.70 7.18 -5.67
C PHE A 30 6.19 5.74 -5.53
N SER A 31 5.73 5.33 -4.35
CA SER A 31 5.17 4.00 -4.13
C SER A 31 3.86 3.80 -4.88
N THR A 32 2.94 4.77 -4.88
CA THR A 32 1.69 4.66 -5.65
C THR A 32 1.97 4.65 -7.15
N LEU A 33 2.88 5.50 -7.63
CA LEU A 33 3.30 5.50 -9.04
C LEU A 33 3.88 4.15 -9.45
N PHE A 34 4.85 3.65 -8.68
CA PHE A 34 5.53 2.40 -8.98
C PHE A 34 4.60 1.18 -8.81
N SER A 35 3.70 1.22 -7.84
CA SER A 35 2.64 0.22 -7.66
C SER A 35 1.76 0.15 -8.90
N VAL A 36 1.25 1.29 -9.39
CA VAL A 36 0.38 1.33 -10.56
C VAL A 36 1.12 0.84 -11.80
N VAL A 37 2.34 1.32 -12.04
CA VAL A 37 3.18 0.88 -13.17
C VAL A 37 3.44 -0.63 -13.10
N SER A 38 3.73 -1.16 -11.92
CA SER A 38 3.97 -2.59 -11.72
C SER A 38 2.71 -3.40 -11.99
N VAL A 39 1.57 -3.03 -11.42
CA VAL A 39 0.31 -3.74 -11.64
C VAL A 39 -0.07 -3.74 -13.13
N VAL A 40 -0.01 -2.58 -13.79
CA VAL A 40 -0.31 -2.46 -15.22
C VAL A 40 0.68 -3.26 -16.07
N GLY A 41 1.98 -3.17 -15.78
CA GLY A 41 3.01 -3.95 -16.46
C GLY A 41 2.82 -5.47 -16.31
N GLY A 42 2.43 -5.92 -15.11
CA GLY A 42 2.10 -7.32 -14.87
C GLY A 42 0.91 -7.81 -15.68
N PHE A 43 -0.16 -7.01 -15.77
CA PHE A 43 -1.30 -7.32 -16.65
C PHE A 43 -0.89 -7.39 -18.12
N ILE A 44 -0.09 -6.45 -18.61
CA ILE A 44 0.43 -6.45 -19.99
C ILE A 44 1.27 -7.72 -20.26
N LEU A 45 2.10 -8.13 -19.29
CA LEU A 45 2.93 -9.32 -19.44
C LEU A 45 2.09 -10.62 -19.47
N ILE A 46 1.05 -10.70 -18.63
CA ILE A 46 0.08 -11.80 -18.66
C ILE A 46 -0.65 -11.83 -20.01
N ASP A 47 -1.07 -10.68 -20.52
CA ASP A 47 -1.74 -10.57 -21.83
C ASP A 47 -0.86 -11.09 -22.96
N TRP A 48 0.45 -10.80 -22.92
CA TRP A 48 1.42 -11.28 -23.90
C TRP A 48 1.66 -12.80 -23.76
N ALA A 49 1.91 -13.29 -22.55
CA ALA A 49 2.16 -14.70 -22.26
C ALA A 49 0.96 -15.60 -22.58
N THR A 50 -0.25 -15.06 -22.49
CA THR A 50 -1.51 -15.78 -22.75
C THR A 50 -2.07 -15.48 -24.15
N ASN A 51 -1.48 -14.54 -24.89
CA ASN A 51 -1.97 -14.02 -26.17
C ASN A 51 -3.50 -13.73 -26.12
N ARG A 52 -3.92 -13.00 -25.07
CA ARG A 52 -5.33 -12.69 -24.75
C ARG A 52 -6.27 -13.89 -24.57
N ALA A 53 -5.81 -15.01 -24.01
CA ALA A 53 -6.61 -16.21 -23.76
C ALA A 53 -7.17 -16.89 -25.02
N THR A 54 -6.57 -16.62 -26.19
CA THR A 54 -6.99 -17.20 -27.46
C THR A 54 -6.19 -18.45 -27.84
N LEU A 55 -5.12 -18.76 -27.10
CA LEU A 55 -4.25 -19.90 -27.36
C LEU A 55 -4.69 -21.17 -26.58
N PRO A 56 -4.49 -22.37 -27.15
CA PRO A 56 -4.60 -23.61 -26.39
C PRO A 56 -3.54 -23.63 -25.27
N ALA A 57 -3.89 -24.22 -24.12
CA ALA A 57 -3.08 -24.21 -22.89
C ALA A 57 -1.63 -24.71 -23.07
N SER A 58 -1.34 -25.45 -24.13
CA SER A 58 0.00 -25.94 -24.49
C SER A 58 0.95 -24.87 -25.05
N GLN A 59 0.43 -23.71 -25.47
CA GLN A 59 1.22 -22.60 -26.03
C GLN A 59 1.35 -21.40 -25.06
N VAL A 60 0.75 -21.50 -23.87
CA VAL A 60 0.93 -20.48 -22.83
C VAL A 60 2.37 -20.51 -22.34
N ASP A 61 3.01 -19.36 -22.21
CA ASP A 61 4.31 -19.25 -21.56
C ASP A 61 4.11 -19.18 -20.03
N PRO A 62 4.34 -20.28 -19.29
CA PRO A 62 4.11 -20.28 -17.85
C PRO A 62 5.08 -19.35 -17.11
N VAL A 63 6.28 -19.13 -17.65
CA VAL A 63 7.30 -18.28 -17.01
C VAL A 63 6.88 -16.82 -17.10
N GLY A 64 6.48 -16.37 -18.30
CA GLY A 64 5.94 -15.02 -18.51
C GLY A 64 4.68 -14.77 -17.67
N ALA A 65 3.75 -15.73 -17.61
CA ALA A 65 2.55 -15.61 -16.78
C ALA A 65 2.88 -15.48 -15.29
N LEU A 66 3.79 -16.32 -14.78
CA LEU A 66 4.20 -16.27 -13.37
C LEU A 66 4.91 -14.95 -13.04
N ALA A 67 5.76 -14.46 -13.96
CA ALA A 67 6.41 -13.17 -13.82
C ALA A 67 5.40 -12.02 -13.76
N GLY A 68 4.37 -12.04 -14.60
CA GLY A 68 3.31 -11.03 -14.59
C GLY A 68 2.50 -11.03 -13.29
N ILE A 69 2.15 -12.22 -12.78
CA ILE A 69 1.52 -12.37 -11.45
C ILE A 69 2.44 -11.82 -10.35
N GLY A 70 3.73 -12.17 -10.38
CA GLY A 70 4.72 -11.67 -9.45
C GLY A 70 4.80 -10.14 -9.45
N LEU A 71 4.72 -9.53 -10.62
CA LEU A 71 4.74 -8.07 -10.80
C LEU A 71 3.51 -7.39 -10.18
N ILE A 72 2.33 -8.00 -10.31
CA ILE A 72 1.09 -7.52 -9.68
C ILE A 72 1.20 -7.60 -8.16
N LEU A 73 1.62 -8.76 -7.62
CA LEU A 73 1.78 -8.96 -6.19
C LEU A 73 2.81 -8.00 -5.59
N PHE A 74 3.90 -7.78 -6.31
CA PHE A 74 4.93 -6.83 -5.93
C PHE A 74 4.41 -5.39 -5.89
N GLY A 75 3.65 -4.95 -6.91
CA GLY A 75 2.99 -3.63 -6.89
C GLY A 75 2.07 -3.48 -5.68
N ALA A 76 1.24 -4.48 -5.40
CA ALA A 76 0.36 -4.50 -4.23
C ALA A 76 1.14 -4.43 -2.91
N ALA A 77 2.26 -5.14 -2.80
CA ALA A 77 3.13 -5.09 -1.62
C ALA A 77 3.75 -3.69 -1.43
N VAL A 78 4.17 -3.03 -2.50
CA VAL A 78 4.70 -1.66 -2.45
C VAL A 78 3.64 -0.68 -1.96
N TYR A 79 2.41 -0.79 -2.46
CA TYR A 79 1.29 0.04 -1.98
C TYR A 79 1.00 -0.20 -0.50
N ALA A 80 0.91 -1.47 -0.07
CA ALA A 80 0.69 -1.83 1.32
C ALA A 80 1.82 -1.36 2.25
N PHE A 81 3.05 -1.31 1.76
CA PHE A 81 4.17 -0.75 2.52
C PHE A 81 4.06 0.77 2.66
N ALA A 82 3.54 1.46 1.64
CA ALA A 82 3.36 2.91 1.69
C ALA A 82 2.35 3.35 2.76
N THR A 83 1.36 2.51 3.09
CA THR A 83 0.34 2.84 4.10
C THR A 83 0.85 2.75 5.54
N ARG A 84 2.02 2.14 5.76
CA ARG A 84 2.67 2.05 7.08
C ARG A 84 3.32 3.34 7.53
N PHE A 85 3.56 4.29 6.63
CA PHE A 85 4.20 5.55 6.98
C PHE A 85 3.17 6.56 7.49
N ARG A 86 3.46 7.22 8.60
CA ARG A 86 2.65 8.28 9.21
C ARG A 86 3.51 9.50 9.51
N THR A 87 2.91 10.67 9.66
CA THR A 87 3.62 11.87 10.12
C THR A 87 3.32 12.16 11.59
N GLU A 88 4.23 12.83 12.30
CA GLU A 88 4.05 13.21 13.72
C GLU A 88 2.78 14.05 13.94
N GLU A 89 2.42 14.87 12.95
CA GLU A 89 1.23 15.74 12.99
C GLU A 89 -0.09 14.93 13.00
N MET A 90 -0.12 13.76 12.36
CA MET A 90 -1.30 12.88 12.33
C MET A 90 -1.52 12.09 13.63
N GLY A 91 -0.58 12.16 14.58
CA GLY A 91 -0.65 11.46 15.87
C GLY A 91 -1.06 12.35 17.05
N LYS A 92 -0.96 13.67 16.94
CA LYS A 92 -1.44 14.59 17.98
C LYS A 92 -2.94 14.80 17.82
N SER A 93 -3.70 14.28 18.77
CA SER A 93 -5.11 14.65 18.94
C SER A 93 -5.21 16.17 19.06
N LYS A 94 -6.21 16.78 18.42
CA LYS A 94 -6.46 18.24 18.51
C LYS A 94 -6.72 18.73 19.94
N ASP A 95 -6.91 17.81 20.89
CA ASP A 95 -7.25 18.10 22.29
C ASP A 95 -6.16 18.86 23.05
N ASP A 96 -4.87 18.73 22.69
CA ASP A 96 -3.79 19.46 23.36
C ASP A 96 -3.70 20.95 22.96
N ALA A 97 -4.44 21.38 21.93
CA ALA A 97 -4.44 22.75 21.45
C ALA A 97 -5.55 23.63 22.03
N ASP A 98 -6.59 23.03 22.65
CA ASP A 98 -7.76 23.74 23.18
C ASP A 98 -7.66 24.11 24.68
N GLU A 99 -6.62 23.68 25.40
CA GLU A 99 -6.44 24.02 26.84
C GLU A 99 -5.76 25.39 27.12
N ALA A 100 -5.60 26.27 26.12
CA ALA A 100 -5.00 27.59 26.30
C ALA A 100 -5.97 28.79 26.13
N SER A 101 -7.30 28.57 26.14
CA SER A 101 -8.28 29.66 26.19
C SER A 101 -8.78 29.89 27.63
N GLY A 102 -7.86 30.19 28.52
CA GLY A 102 -8.14 30.67 29.88
C GLY A 102 -8.23 32.20 29.93
N ASN A 103 -9.46 32.70 30.08
CA ASN A 103 -9.90 33.94 30.74
C ASN A 103 -9.06 35.24 30.57
N GLY A 104 -9.64 36.18 29.82
CA GLY A 104 -9.35 37.62 29.89
C GLY A 104 -10.56 38.42 29.43
#